data_AF-E0S6B8-F1
#
_entry.id   AF-E0S6B8-F1
#
_cell.length_a   1.000
_cell.length_b   1.000
_cell.length_c   1.000
_cell.angle_alpha   90.00
_cell.angle_beta   90.00
_cell.angle_gamma   90.00
#
_symmetry.space_group_name_H-M   'P 1'
#
loop_
_entity.id
_entity.type
_entity.pdbx_description
1 polymer ?
#
loop_
_entity_poly.entity_id
_entity_poly.type
_entity_poly.pdbx_seq_one_letter_code
_entity_poly.pdbx_strand_id
1 'polypeptide(L)'
;MFEAINSIDNKVIRKSEDHEKGMILLEYTKALKTLDIGSFLKYRVKHDVNLGLYKRASGYLISNYAIKKTLEEIELNMERYKLLEYKESVFIMARRNIMEKENFVKARKLLNLAREKGFFCNELYELEELLNNEWYPKA
;
A
#
# COMPACT_ATOMS: atom_id res chain seq x y z
N MET A 1 -5.03 -39.49 29.63
CA MET A 1 -4.39 -38.77 28.50
C MET A 1 -3.63 -37.60 29.10
N PHE A 2 -2.29 -37.67 29.16
CA PHE A 2 -1.46 -36.62 29.73
C PHE A 2 -1.16 -35.58 28.63
N GLU A 3 -1.77 -34.39 28.73
CA GLU A 3 -1.35 -33.24 27.92
C GLU A 3 -0.18 -32.56 28.63
N ALA A 4 0.96 -32.43 27.95
CA ALA A 4 2.11 -31.70 28.48
C ALA A 4 1.70 -30.26 28.79
N ILE A 5 2.14 -29.70 29.92
CA ILE A 5 1.75 -28.35 30.37
C ILE A 5 2.03 -27.28 29.28
N ASN A 6 3.11 -27.45 28.50
CA ASN A 6 3.47 -26.59 27.36
C ASN A 6 2.50 -26.66 26.16
N SER A 7 1.60 -27.64 26.11
CA SER A 7 0.64 -27.81 25.02
C SER A 7 -0.62 -26.96 25.20
N ILE A 8 -0.97 -26.61 26.45
CA ILE A 8 -2.13 -25.77 26.77
C ILE A 8 -1.84 -24.32 26.36
N ASP A 9 -0.65 -23.80 26.72
CA ASP A 9 -0.22 -22.44 26.34
C ASP A 9 -0.13 -22.27 24.82
N ASN A 10 0.42 -23.26 24.12
CA ASN A 10 0.49 -23.25 22.66
C ASN A 10 -0.90 -23.27 21.99
N LYS A 11 -1.89 -23.99 22.54
CA LYS A 11 -3.26 -23.97 22.01
C LYS A 11 -3.94 -22.61 22.21
N VAL A 12 -3.72 -21.96 23.36
CA VAL A 12 -4.28 -20.63 23.66
C VAL A 12 -3.66 -19.55 22.78
N ILE A 13 -2.33 -19.56 22.62
CA ILE A 13 -1.61 -18.62 21.75
C ILE A 13 -2.09 -18.77 20.31
N ARG A 14 -2.13 -19.99 19.77
CA ARG A 14 -2.64 -20.24 18.40
C ARG A 14 -4.05 -19.75 18.18
N LYS A 15 -4.96 -19.96 19.14
CA LYS A 15 -6.33 -19.43 19.05
C LYS A 15 -6.35 -17.90 18.98
N SER A 16 -5.47 -17.23 19.72
CA SER A 16 -5.33 -15.77 19.66
C SER A 16 -4.77 -15.29 18.31
N GLU A 17 -3.77 -15.98 17.77
CA GLU A 17 -3.18 -15.71 16.45
C GLU A 17 -4.22 -15.88 15.33
N ASP A 18 -4.99 -16.98 15.36
CA ASP A 18 -6.05 -17.27 14.38
C ASP A 18 -7.21 -16.27 14.49
N HIS A 19 -7.57 -15.86 15.70
CA HIS A 19 -8.57 -14.83 15.91
C HIS A 19 -8.12 -13.48 15.32
N GLU A 20 -6.88 -13.07 15.59
CA GLU A 20 -6.31 -11.85 15.01
C GLU A 20 -6.26 -11.91 13.48
N LYS A 21 -5.84 -13.04 12.92
CA LYS A 21 -5.89 -13.28 11.47
C LYS A 21 -7.31 -13.09 10.91
N GLY A 22 -8.32 -13.64 11.59
CA GLY A 22 -9.73 -13.46 11.23
C GLY A 22 -10.14 -11.98 11.24
N MET A 23 -9.73 -11.22 12.25
CA MET A 23 -9.99 -9.78 12.35
C MET A 23 -9.33 -8.98 11.23
N ILE A 24 -8.07 -9.29 10.88
CA ILE A 24 -7.37 -8.66 9.74
C ILE A 24 -8.15 -8.90 8.45
N LEU A 25 -8.56 -10.14 8.19
CA LEU A 25 -9.32 -10.49 6.98
C LEU A 25 -10.69 -9.82 6.92
N LEU A 26 -11.37 -9.69 8.06
CA LEU A 26 -12.66 -9.00 8.17
C LEU A 26 -12.51 -7.51 7.81
N GLU A 27 -11.56 -6.81 8.44
CA GLU A 27 -11.32 -5.39 8.19
C GLU A 27 -10.83 -5.14 6.76
N TYR A 28 -10.00 -6.04 6.22
CA TYR A 28 -9.57 -5.99 4.81
C TYR A 28 -10.78 -6.09 3.87
N THR A 29 -11.67 -7.04 4.11
CA THR A 29 -12.88 -7.25 3.28
C THR A 29 -13.82 -6.05 3.37
N LYS A 30 -13.97 -5.46 4.56
CA LYS A 30 -14.75 -4.24 4.77
C LYS A 30 -14.15 -3.07 3.98
N ALA A 31 -12.84 -2.85 4.08
CA ALA A 31 -12.13 -1.80 3.36
C ALA A 31 -12.24 -1.96 1.83
N LEU A 32 -12.18 -3.19 1.32
CA LEU A 32 -12.39 -3.45 -0.11
C LEU A 32 -13.80 -3.06 -0.60
N LYS A 33 -14.83 -3.25 0.24
CA LYS A 33 -16.22 -2.91 -0.11
C LYS A 33 -16.48 -1.42 -0.06
N THR A 34 -15.96 -0.72 0.95
CA THR A 34 -16.24 0.70 1.17
C THR A 34 -15.23 1.64 0.50
N LEU A 35 -14.07 1.10 0.09
CA LEU A 35 -12.89 1.87 -0.30
C LEU A 35 -12.40 2.86 0.77
N ASP A 36 -12.84 2.70 2.02
CA ASP A 36 -12.25 3.36 3.19
C ASP A 36 -11.24 2.43 3.84
N ILE A 37 -9.97 2.65 3.50
CA ILE A 37 -8.84 1.86 4.00
C ILE A 37 -8.34 2.36 5.37
N GLY A 38 -8.86 3.48 5.88
CA GLY A 38 -8.33 4.13 7.07
C GLY A 38 -8.49 3.31 8.35
N SER A 39 -9.61 2.59 8.47
CA SER A 39 -9.84 1.72 9.64
C SER A 39 -8.85 0.55 9.65
N PHE A 40 -8.59 -0.05 8.49
CA PHE A 40 -7.63 -1.13 8.34
C PHE A 40 -6.19 -0.68 8.66
N LEU A 41 -5.78 0.49 8.15
CA LEU A 41 -4.42 1.01 8.36
C LEU A 41 -4.13 1.40 9.83
N LYS A 42 -5.17 1.60 10.65
CA LYS A 42 -5.02 1.85 12.10
C LYS A 42 -4.89 0.58 12.93
N TYR A 43 -5.13 -0.59 12.33
CA TYR A 43 -5.07 -1.86 13.04
C TYR A 43 -3.65 -2.15 13.53
N ARG A 44 -3.49 -2.34 14.84
CA ARG A 44 -2.21 -2.70 15.44
C ARG A 44 -2.10 -4.22 15.58
N VAL A 45 -1.33 -4.83 14.69
CA VAL A 45 -0.98 -6.25 14.78
C VAL A 45 -0.16 -6.50 16.03
N LYS A 46 -0.56 -7.50 16.80
CA LYS A 46 0.06 -7.93 18.05
C LYS A 46 0.94 -9.16 17.85
N HIS A 47 0.56 -10.06 16.95
CA HIS A 47 1.28 -11.31 16.72
C HIS A 47 2.15 -11.26 15.47
N ASP A 48 3.45 -11.54 15.62
CA ASP A 48 4.42 -11.43 14.53
C ASP A 48 4.09 -12.33 13.33
N VAL A 49 3.48 -13.49 13.59
CA VAL A 49 3.02 -14.44 12.56
C VAL A 49 2.02 -13.80 11.57
N ASN A 50 1.30 -12.76 12.01
CA ASN A 50 0.29 -12.06 11.21
C ASN A 50 0.82 -10.78 10.53
N LEU A 51 2.03 -10.32 10.87
CA LEU A 51 2.60 -9.11 10.27
C LEU A 51 2.74 -9.22 8.75
N GLY A 52 3.16 -10.39 8.25
CA GLY A 52 3.29 -10.63 6.82
C GLY A 52 1.95 -10.56 6.08
N LEU A 53 0.88 -11.07 6.69
CA LEU A 53 -0.47 -10.96 6.15
C LEU A 53 -0.92 -9.51 6.11
N TYR A 54 -0.78 -8.78 7.22
CA TYR A 54 -1.16 -7.38 7.32
C TYR A 54 -0.43 -6.51 6.29
N LYS A 55 0.91 -6.63 6.18
CA LYS A 55 1.70 -5.86 5.21
C LYS A 55 1.24 -6.07 3.78
N ARG A 56 0.98 -7.32 3.38
CA ARG A 56 0.47 -7.64 2.03
C ARG A 56 -0.91 -7.04 1.81
N ALA A 57 -1.82 -7.21 2.77
CA ALA A 57 -3.17 -6.66 2.69
C ALA A 57 -3.16 -5.12 2.60
N SER A 58 -2.32 -4.44 3.39
CA SER A 58 -2.12 -2.99 3.30
C SER A 58 -1.67 -2.55 1.91
N GLY A 59 -0.66 -3.23 1.35
CA GLY A 59 -0.16 -2.93 0.00
C GLY A 59 -1.25 -3.08 -1.08
N TYR A 60 -2.03 -4.16 -1.03
CA TYR A 60 -3.14 -4.37 -1.96
C TYR A 60 -4.24 -3.32 -1.81
N LEU A 61 -4.63 -2.98 -0.57
CA LEU A 61 -5.64 -1.96 -0.33
C LEU A 61 -5.21 -0.59 -0.86
N ILE A 62 -3.95 -0.21 -0.63
CA ILE A 62 -3.42 1.07 -1.07
C ILE A 62 -3.31 1.14 -2.59
N SER A 63 -2.80 0.08 -3.23
CA SER A 63 -2.79 -0.02 -4.70
C SER A 63 -4.21 0.10 -5.27
N ASN A 64 -5.18 -0.64 -4.73
CA ASN A 64 -6.57 -0.61 -5.17
C ASN A 64 -7.22 0.77 -4.96
N TYR A 65 -6.92 1.42 -3.83
CA TYR A 65 -7.37 2.78 -3.55
C TYR A 65 -6.80 3.78 -4.57
N ALA A 66 -5.49 3.73 -4.84
CA ALA A 66 -4.82 4.62 -5.78
C ALA A 66 -5.28 4.42 -7.24
N ILE A 67 -5.67 3.20 -7.62
CA ILE A 67 -6.24 2.89 -8.94
C ILE A 67 -7.66 3.44 -9.06
N LYS A 68 -8.51 3.24 -8.04
CA LYS A 68 -9.95 3.49 -8.14
C LYS A 68 -10.39 4.91 -7.84
N LYS A 69 -9.62 5.65 -7.05
CA LYS A 69 -9.97 7.02 -6.62
C LYS A 69 -9.46 8.07 -7.59
N THR A 70 -10.06 9.27 -7.60
CA THR A 70 -9.52 10.36 -8.42
C THR A 70 -8.18 10.82 -7.88
N LEU A 71 -7.36 11.45 -8.72
CA LEU A 71 -6.06 11.96 -8.28
C LEU A 71 -6.22 13.01 -7.17
N GLU A 72 -7.26 13.84 -7.24
CA GLU A 72 -7.59 14.80 -6.19
C GLU A 72 -7.91 14.12 -4.85
N GLU A 73 -8.72 13.06 -4.86
CA GLU A 73 -9.04 12.30 -3.65
C GLU A 73 -7.79 11.64 -3.03
N ILE A 74 -6.90 11.11 -3.87
CA ILE A 74 -5.64 10.50 -3.45
C ILE A 74 -4.75 11.55 -2.78
N GLU A 75 -4.63 12.73 -3.39
CA GLU A 75 -3.81 13.83 -2.86
C GLU A 75 -4.35 14.36 -1.52
N LEU A 76 -5.67 14.49 -1.39
CA LEU A 76 -6.32 14.88 -0.13
C LEU A 76 -6.08 13.88 1.00
N ASN A 77 -5.88 12.60 0.69
CA ASN A 77 -5.71 11.53 1.69
C ASN A 77 -4.27 11.01 1.81
N MET A 78 -3.31 11.68 1.16
CA MET A 78 -1.91 11.22 1.05
C MET A 78 -1.26 10.97 2.41
N GLU A 79 -1.37 11.93 3.32
CA GLU A 79 -0.83 11.84 4.68
C GLU A 79 -1.62 10.85 5.53
N ARG A 80 -2.96 10.89 5.44
CA ARG A 80 -3.86 10.05 6.25
C ARG A 80 -3.58 8.56 6.02
N TYR A 81 -3.30 8.16 4.77
CA TYR A 81 -3.05 6.77 4.39
C TYR A 81 -1.57 6.46 4.15
N LYS A 82 -0.68 7.43 4.40
CA LYS A 82 0.77 7.29 4.18
C LYS A 82 1.09 6.74 2.79
N LEU A 83 0.39 7.24 1.77
CA LEU A 83 0.43 6.67 0.41
C LEU A 83 1.84 6.67 -0.18
N LEU A 84 2.66 7.65 0.19
CA LEU A 84 4.04 7.78 -0.26
C LEU A 84 4.99 6.69 0.28
N GLU A 85 4.58 5.93 1.30
CA GLU A 85 5.35 4.79 1.82
C GLU A 85 5.21 3.53 0.95
N TYR A 86 4.29 3.53 -0.01
CA TYR A 86 3.96 2.38 -0.82
C TYR A 86 4.34 2.62 -2.27
N LYS A 87 5.30 1.83 -2.76
CA LYS A 87 5.84 1.91 -4.13
C LYS A 87 4.75 2.01 -5.20
N GLU A 88 3.78 1.10 -5.18
CA GLU A 88 2.71 1.02 -6.17
C GLU A 88 1.86 2.30 -6.18
N SER A 89 1.59 2.89 -5.01
CA SER A 89 0.85 4.16 -4.94
C SER A 89 1.65 5.31 -5.54
N VAL A 90 2.96 5.39 -5.25
CA VAL A 90 3.84 6.43 -5.79
C VAL A 90 3.90 6.34 -7.32
N PHE A 91 4.02 5.13 -7.86
CA PHE A 91 4.07 4.91 -9.32
C PHE A 91 2.75 5.20 -10.01
N ILE A 92 1.62 4.79 -9.43
CA ILE A 92 0.29 5.14 -9.94
C ILE A 92 0.13 6.67 -9.97
N MET A 93 0.48 7.35 -8.89
CA MET A 93 0.38 8.82 -8.83
C MET A 93 1.30 9.49 -9.85
N ALA A 94 2.53 9.01 -10.03
CA ALA A 94 3.46 9.55 -11.01
C ALA A 94 2.91 9.39 -12.44
N ARG A 95 2.48 8.16 -12.79
CA ARG A 95 1.87 7.84 -14.09
C ARG A 95 0.68 8.74 -14.40
N ARG A 96 -0.22 8.93 -13.43
CA ARG A 96 -1.41 9.77 -13.59
C ARG A 96 -1.09 11.25 -13.67
N ASN A 97 -0.09 11.73 -12.95
CA ASN A 97 0.39 13.11 -13.12
C ASN A 97 0.98 13.33 -14.52
N ILE A 98 1.64 12.33 -15.12
CA ILE A 98 2.13 12.42 -16.50
C ILE A 98 0.97 12.40 -17.49
N MET A 99 0.09 11.40 -17.40
CA MET A 99 -0.88 11.09 -18.46
C MET A 99 -2.21 11.86 -18.35
N GLU A 100 -2.69 12.16 -17.14
CA GLU A 100 -4.02 12.78 -16.93
C GLU A 100 -3.96 14.29 -16.69
N LYS A 101 -2.90 14.77 -16.02
CA LYS A 101 -2.77 16.18 -15.61
C LYS A 101 -1.65 16.94 -16.32
N GLU A 102 -0.78 16.24 -17.04
CA GLU A 102 0.44 16.80 -17.63
C GLU A 102 1.29 17.57 -16.59
N ASN A 103 1.20 17.18 -15.32
CA ASN A 103 1.94 17.78 -14.20
C ASN A 103 3.28 17.08 -14.00
N PHE A 104 4.16 17.28 -14.96
CA PHE A 104 5.45 16.61 -15.02
C PHE A 104 6.40 17.00 -13.88
N VAL A 105 6.28 18.22 -13.33
CA VAL A 105 7.09 18.64 -12.16
C VAL A 105 6.75 17.78 -10.95
N LYS A 106 5.45 17.54 -10.71
CA LYS A 106 5.00 16.68 -9.61
C LYS A 106 5.35 15.22 -9.85
N ALA A 107 5.19 14.74 -11.08
CA ALA A 107 5.64 13.40 -11.45
C ALA A 107 7.14 13.21 -11.18
N ARG A 108 8.00 14.17 -11.58
CA ARG A 108 9.44 14.12 -11.31
C ARG A 108 9.75 14.03 -9.81
N LYS A 109 9.05 14.83 -8.99
CA LYS A 109 9.21 14.78 -7.53
C LYS A 109 8.84 13.40 -6.96
N LEU A 110 7.77 12.78 -7.45
CA LEU A 110 7.36 11.44 -7.03
C LEU A 110 8.38 10.36 -7.44
N LEU A 111 8.97 10.44 -8.64
CA LEU A 111 10.01 9.50 -9.08
C LEU A 111 11.33 9.68 -8.30
N ASN A 112 11.71 10.93 -7.99
CA ASN A 112 12.85 11.20 -7.12
C ASN A 112 12.63 10.61 -5.71
N LEU A 113 11.43 10.80 -5.14
CA LEU A 113 11.06 10.18 -3.87
C LEU A 113 11.17 8.65 -3.93
N ALA A 114 10.73 8.04 -5.03
CA ALA A 114 10.86 6.60 -5.22
C ALA A 114 12.34 6.14 -5.21
N ARG A 115 13.26 6.92 -5.81
CA ARG A 115 14.71 6.68 -5.73
C ARG A 115 15.24 6.79 -4.32
N GLU A 116 14.88 7.84 -3.59
CA GLU A 116 15.29 8.03 -2.19
C GLU A 116 14.84 6.88 -1.29
N LYS A 117 13.66 6.31 -1.55
CA LYS A 117 13.12 5.14 -0.86
C LYS A 117 13.67 3.80 -1.36
N GLY A 118 14.49 3.80 -2.40
CA GLY A 118 15.10 2.59 -2.97
C GLY A 118 14.13 1.71 -3.75
N PHE A 119 13.08 2.27 -4.34
CA PHE A 119 12.08 1.54 -5.15
C PHE A 119 12.58 1.21 -6.56
N PHE A 120 13.79 0.66 -6.68
CA PHE A 120 14.40 0.35 -7.96
C PHE A 120 13.73 -0.87 -8.63
N CYS A 121 13.05 -0.64 -9.76
CA CYS A 121 12.47 -1.68 -10.61
C CYS A 121 12.23 -1.14 -12.03
N ASN A 122 11.85 -2.03 -12.95
CA ASN A 122 11.58 -1.67 -14.35
C ASN A 122 10.54 -0.54 -14.47
N GLU A 123 9.48 -0.60 -13.68
CA GLU A 123 8.42 0.42 -13.71
C GLU A 123 8.93 1.83 -13.37
N LEU A 124 9.89 1.96 -12.44
CA LEU A 124 10.53 3.25 -12.17
C LEU A 124 11.20 3.80 -13.43
N TYR A 125 12.01 2.98 -14.10
CA TYR A 125 12.73 3.38 -15.30
C TYR A 125 11.80 3.69 -16.48
N GLU A 126 10.74 2.89 -16.67
CA GLU A 126 9.71 3.13 -17.66
C GLU A 126 9.00 4.47 -17.44
N LEU A 127 8.68 4.81 -16.19
CA LEU A 127 8.05 6.09 -15.85
C LEU A 127 8.99 7.28 -16.04
N GLU A 128 10.28 7.10 -15.77
CA GLU A 128 11.31 8.13 -16.02
C GLU A 128 11.48 8.39 -17.52
N GLU A 129 11.52 7.33 -18.33
CA GLU A 129 11.59 7.44 -19.79
C GLU A 129 10.34 8.13 -20.35
N LEU A 130 9.16 7.70 -19.90
CA LEU A 130 7.89 8.33 -20.28
C LEU A 130 7.88 9.83 -19.94
N LEU A 131 8.31 10.20 -18.72
CA LEU A 131 8.38 11.59 -18.29
C LEU A 131 9.33 12.42 -19.16
N ASN A 132 10.47 11.85 -19.57
CA ASN A 132 11.43 12.55 -20.42
C ASN A 132 10.88 12.76 -21.84
N ASN A 133 10.21 11.75 -22.39
CA ASN A 133 9.62 11.81 -23.73
C ASN A 133 8.45 12.82 -23.82
N GLU A 134 7.65 12.96 -22.77
CA GLU A 134 6.53 13.91 -22.73
C GLU A 134 6.99 15.35 -22.39
N TRP A 135 8.06 15.51 -21.59
CA TRP A 135 8.55 16.84 -21.19
C TRP A 135 9.24 17.60 -22.31
N TYR A 136 9.98 16.91 -23.18
CA TYR A 136 10.61 17.53 -24.35
C TYR A 136 9.66 17.41 -25.54
N PRO A 137 9.10 18.53 -26.05
CA PRO A 137 8.24 18.44 -27.22
C PRO A 137 9.02 17.85 -28.39
N LYS A 138 8.41 16.90 -29.09
CA LYS A 138 8.98 16.32 -30.32
C LYS A 138 9.19 17.46 -31.33
N ALA A 139 10.41 17.54 -31.85
CA ALA A 139 10.81 18.51 -32.88
C ALA A 139 10.03 18.32 -34.18
#